data_AF-A0A7U3Y6H3-F1
#
_entry.id   AF-A0A7U3Y6H3-F1
#
_cell.length_a   1.000
_cell.length_b   1.000
_cell.length_c   1.000
_cell.angle_alpha   90.00
_cell.angle_beta   90.00
_cell.angle_gamma   90.00
#
_symmetry.space_group_name_H-M   'P 1'
#
loop_
_entity.id
_entity.type
_entity.pdbx_description
1 polymer ?
#
loop_
_entity_poly.entity_id
_entity_poly.type
_entity_poly.pdbx_seq_one_letter_code
_entity_poly.pdbx_strand_id
1 'polypeptide(L)'
;MFKSKTRLVYIAILSASVFILQGCDNGNQSSDKKVEIKPAPKLTNDATVYAKKAWTLINTVDHLVYEKQLSQINDNVRKPLRQLSTDWRINVKMTDSVTEGKYALCRKALTSLDVWARETLENNSSVAQKQADYERDKQQCKEAIENPNLGNTSPK
;
A
#
# COMPACT_ATOMS: atom_id res chain seq x y z
N MET A 1 72.03 -22.22 10.94
CA MET A 1 71.92 -20.77 10.64
C MET A 1 71.52 -20.60 9.18
N PHE A 2 70.27 -20.28 8.89
CA PHE A 2 69.86 -19.69 7.61
C PHE A 2 68.75 -18.69 7.91
N LYS A 3 69.14 -17.41 7.99
CA LYS A 3 68.25 -16.25 8.14
C LYS A 3 68.22 -15.53 6.80
N SER A 4 67.06 -14.96 6.49
CA SER A 4 66.79 -14.01 5.40
C SER A 4 66.57 -14.62 4.02
N LYS A 5 65.28 -14.75 3.63
CA LYS A 5 64.73 -14.50 2.28
C LYS A 5 63.23 -14.87 2.22
N THR A 6 62.41 -14.28 3.09
CA THR A 6 60.95 -14.54 3.11
C THR A 6 60.14 -13.27 3.42
N ARG A 7 60.50 -12.14 2.82
CA ARG A 7 59.72 -10.89 2.93
C ARG A 7 59.63 -10.10 1.61
N LEU A 8 59.57 -10.78 0.48
CA LEU A 8 59.48 -10.11 -0.83
C LEU A 8 58.48 -10.75 -1.81
N VAL A 9 57.57 -11.61 -1.33
CA VAL A 9 56.55 -12.27 -2.17
C VAL A 9 55.13 -11.79 -1.86
N TYR A 10 54.89 -11.09 -0.75
CA TYR A 10 53.53 -10.70 -0.32
C TYR A 10 53.06 -9.31 -0.80
N ILE A 11 53.87 -8.58 -1.58
CA ILE A 11 53.51 -7.23 -2.06
C ILE A 11 52.93 -7.24 -3.49
N ALA A 12 52.98 -8.38 -4.21
CA ALA A 12 52.55 -8.46 -5.61
C ALA A 12 51.08 -8.90 -5.82
N ILE A 13 50.31 -9.17 -4.76
CA ILE A 13 48.93 -9.72 -4.88
C ILE A 13 47.84 -8.70 -4.46
N LEU A 14 48.21 -7.49 -4.05
CA LEU A 14 47.27 -6.49 -3.51
C LEU A 14 46.99 -5.30 -4.46
N SER A 15 47.36 -5.40 -5.74
CA SER A 15 47.25 -4.32 -6.73
C SER A 15 46.46 -4.68 -8.01
N ALA A 16 45.56 -5.66 -7.95
CA ALA A 16 44.80 -6.13 -9.11
C ALA A 16 43.27 -6.12 -8.92
N SER A 17 42.73 -5.27 -8.04
CA SER A 17 41.28 -5.25 -7.73
C SER A 17 40.58 -3.91 -7.99
N VAL A 18 41.25 -2.93 -8.58
CA VAL A 18 40.71 -1.56 -8.71
C VAL A 18 40.52 -1.15 -10.17
N PHE A 19 39.96 -1.99 -11.04
CA PHE A 19 39.53 -1.52 -12.39
C PHE A 19 38.32 -2.27 -12.96
N ILE A 20 37.30 -2.53 -12.13
CA ILE A 20 35.98 -2.92 -12.65
C ILE A 20 34.85 -2.21 -11.89
N LEU A 21 34.94 -0.89 -11.76
CA LEU A 21 33.73 -0.06 -11.73
C LEU A 21 33.64 0.64 -13.08
N GLN A 22 33.21 -0.11 -14.09
CA GLN A 22 32.56 0.54 -15.24
C GLN A 22 31.16 0.92 -14.77
N GLY A 23 31.02 2.14 -14.28
CA GLY A 23 29.72 2.80 -14.29
C GLY A 23 29.22 2.74 -15.72
N CYS A 24 27.98 2.28 -15.91
CA CYS A 24 27.32 2.29 -17.20
C CYS A 24 27.08 3.74 -17.64
N ASP A 25 28.13 4.40 -18.13
CA ASP A 25 27.99 5.57 -18.99
C ASP A 25 27.74 5.07 -20.41
N ASN A 26 26.52 4.59 -20.65
CA ASN A 26 25.99 4.51 -22.00
C ASN A 26 25.48 5.91 -22.35
N GLY A 27 26.41 6.83 -22.58
CA GLY A 27 26.20 8.08 -23.28
C GLY A 27 25.85 7.82 -24.74
N ASN A 28 24.76 7.10 -24.98
CA ASN A 28 24.16 7.01 -26.31
C ASN A 28 23.32 8.27 -26.47
N GLN A 29 23.90 9.24 -27.16
CA GLN A 29 23.30 10.47 -27.68
C GLN A 29 22.10 10.12 -28.58
N SER A 30 21.00 9.72 -27.95
CA SER A 30 19.73 9.42 -28.59
C SER A 30 18.83 10.62 -28.32
N SER A 31 18.75 11.51 -29.31
CA SER A 31 17.65 12.43 -29.59
C SER A 31 16.74 12.75 -28.40
N ASP A 32 16.75 14.01 -27.96
CA ASP A 32 15.77 14.61 -27.06
C ASP A 32 14.33 14.17 -27.40
N LYS A 33 13.92 13.01 -26.88
CA LYS A 33 12.52 12.73 -26.63
C LYS A 33 12.20 13.59 -25.43
N LYS A 34 11.87 14.85 -25.70
CA LYS A 34 11.24 15.77 -24.77
C LYS A 34 10.17 14.97 -24.03
N VAL A 35 10.49 14.52 -22.82
CA VAL A 35 9.55 13.79 -21.97
C VAL A 35 8.44 14.79 -21.72
N GLU A 36 7.32 14.59 -22.38
CA GLU A 36 6.16 15.46 -22.22
C GLU A 36 5.68 15.26 -20.77
N ILE A 37 6.06 16.21 -19.91
CA ILE A 37 5.68 16.20 -18.50
C ILE A 37 4.17 16.39 -18.48
N LYS A 38 3.44 15.27 -18.43
CA LYS A 38 2.00 15.31 -18.24
C LYS A 38 1.75 16.07 -16.93
N PRO A 39 0.81 17.02 -16.91
CA PRO A 39 0.47 17.73 -15.68
C PRO A 39 0.11 16.70 -14.61
N ALA A 40 0.56 16.95 -13.37
CA ALA A 40 0.19 16.11 -12.25
C ALA A 40 -1.34 15.93 -12.22
N PRO A 41 -1.85 14.70 -12.02
CA PRO A 41 -3.28 14.46 -11.92
C PRO A 41 -3.87 15.44 -10.90
N LYS A 42 -4.91 16.19 -11.31
CA LYS A 42 -5.60 17.08 -10.38
C LYS A 42 -6.33 16.21 -9.37
N LEU A 43 -5.82 16.17 -8.14
CA LEU A 43 -6.48 15.48 -7.03
C LEU A 43 -7.82 16.14 -6.76
N THR A 44 -8.85 15.31 -6.55
CA THR A 44 -10.17 15.78 -6.09
C THR A 44 -10.22 15.79 -4.56
N ASN A 45 -10.96 16.73 -3.98
CA ASN A 45 -11.30 16.67 -2.54
C ASN A 45 -12.54 15.80 -2.29
N ASP A 46 -13.29 15.46 -3.34
CA ASP A 46 -14.49 14.63 -3.23
C ASP A 46 -14.13 13.13 -3.22
N ALA A 47 -14.31 12.52 -2.06
CA ALA A 47 -14.08 11.11 -1.82
C ALA A 47 -15.32 10.23 -2.09
N THR A 48 -16.48 10.80 -2.41
CA THR A 48 -17.78 10.09 -2.51
C THR A 48 -17.71 8.91 -3.48
N VAL A 49 -17.08 9.11 -4.64
CA VAL A 49 -16.94 8.06 -5.67
C VAL A 49 -16.15 6.86 -5.12
N TYR A 50 -15.06 7.12 -4.41
CA TYR A 50 -14.22 6.07 -3.83
C TYR A 50 -14.87 5.41 -2.62
N ALA A 51 -15.62 6.15 -1.81
CA ALA A 51 -16.41 5.60 -0.71
C ALA A 51 -17.46 4.60 -1.20
N LYS A 52 -18.21 4.95 -2.25
CA LYS A 52 -19.18 4.04 -2.87
C LYS A 52 -18.50 2.78 -3.44
N LYS A 53 -17.39 2.94 -4.16
CA LYS A 53 -16.59 1.80 -4.66
C LYS A 53 -16.12 0.90 -3.51
N ALA A 54 -15.65 1.49 -2.41
CA ALA A 54 -15.21 0.75 -1.24
C ALA A 54 -16.34 -0.06 -0.62
N TRP A 55 -17.50 0.57 -0.44
CA TRP A 55 -18.68 -0.11 0.09
C TRP A 55 -19.15 -1.27 -0.78
N THR A 56 -19.22 -1.06 -2.10
CA THR A 56 -19.55 -2.13 -3.04
C THR A 56 -18.54 -3.27 -2.96
N LEU A 57 -17.24 -2.96 -2.97
CA LEU A 57 -16.19 -3.96 -2.93
C LEU A 57 -16.26 -4.77 -1.63
N ILE A 58 -16.35 -4.10 -0.48
CA ILE A 58 -16.42 -4.74 0.85
C ILE A 58 -17.59 -5.74 0.91
N ASN A 59 -18.80 -5.34 0.49
CA ASN A 59 -19.97 -6.23 0.52
C ASN A 59 -19.93 -7.32 -0.56
N THR A 60 -19.01 -7.24 -1.52
CA THR A 60 -18.81 -8.30 -2.51
C THR A 60 -17.87 -9.37 -2.00
N VAL A 61 -16.82 -9.00 -1.25
CA VAL A 61 -15.68 -9.88 -0.99
C VAL A 61 -15.53 -10.33 0.47
N ASP A 62 -16.19 -9.68 1.42
CA ASP A 62 -16.02 -9.96 2.85
C ASP A 62 -16.46 -11.37 3.26
N HIS A 63 -17.52 -11.91 2.65
CA HIS A 63 -17.99 -13.28 2.87
C HIS A 63 -16.87 -14.32 2.68
N LEU A 64 -15.93 -14.10 1.74
CA LEU A 64 -14.79 -14.99 1.50
C LEU A 64 -13.89 -15.10 2.73
N VAL A 65 -13.79 -14.04 3.53
CA VAL A 65 -13.00 -14.02 4.77
C VAL A 65 -13.79 -14.68 5.91
N TYR A 66 -15.10 -14.40 6.03
CA TYR A 66 -15.99 -15.06 7.00
C TYR A 66 -15.99 -16.58 6.83
N GLU A 67 -16.12 -17.04 5.59
CA GLU A 67 -16.16 -18.46 5.22
C GLU A 67 -14.77 -19.11 5.18
N LYS A 68 -13.71 -18.33 5.44
CA LYS A 68 -12.31 -18.78 5.41
C LYS A 68 -11.95 -19.47 4.09
N GLN A 69 -12.37 -18.92 2.97
CA GLN A 69 -12.00 -19.40 1.63
C GLN A 69 -10.54 -19.03 1.31
N LEU A 70 -9.58 -19.63 2.03
CA LEU A 70 -8.17 -19.19 2.08
C LEU A 70 -7.52 -19.07 0.70
N SER A 71 -7.84 -19.97 -0.23
CA SER A 71 -7.33 -19.96 -1.61
C SER A 71 -7.75 -18.72 -2.40
N GLN A 72 -8.87 -18.08 -2.02
CA GLN A 72 -9.43 -16.92 -2.71
C GLN A 72 -9.05 -15.60 -2.04
N ILE A 73 -8.64 -15.60 -0.77
CA ILE A 73 -8.42 -14.37 0.01
C ILE A 73 -7.36 -13.47 -0.64
N ASN A 74 -6.24 -14.03 -1.10
CA ASN A 74 -5.17 -13.17 -1.62
C ASN A 74 -5.57 -12.43 -2.90
N ASP A 75 -6.18 -13.16 -3.85
CA ASP A 75 -6.47 -12.64 -5.18
C ASP A 75 -7.80 -11.90 -5.27
N ASN A 76 -8.83 -12.39 -4.58
CA ASN A 76 -10.19 -11.83 -4.67
C ASN A 76 -10.50 -10.82 -3.55
N VAL A 77 -9.75 -10.83 -2.45
CA VAL A 77 -9.94 -9.89 -1.34
C VAL A 77 -8.79 -8.89 -1.26
N ARG A 78 -7.58 -9.34 -0.90
CA ARG A 78 -6.47 -8.44 -0.52
C ARG A 78 -5.97 -7.57 -1.66
N LYS A 79 -5.75 -8.15 -2.85
CA LYS A 79 -5.31 -7.41 -4.04
C LYS A 79 -6.29 -6.30 -4.43
N PRO A 80 -7.60 -6.57 -4.63
CA PRO A 80 -8.59 -5.53 -4.93
C PRO A 80 -8.67 -4.43 -3.86
N LEU A 81 -8.64 -4.79 -2.56
CA LEU A 81 -8.68 -3.82 -1.47
C LEU A 81 -7.49 -2.86 -1.52
N ARG A 82 -6.29 -3.38 -1.79
CA ARG A 82 -5.06 -2.58 -1.90
C ARG A 82 -5.05 -1.71 -3.16
N GLN A 83 -5.53 -2.25 -4.28
CA GLN A 83 -5.65 -1.50 -5.52
C GLN A 83 -6.57 -0.29 -5.29
N LEU A 84 -7.77 -0.52 -4.76
CA LEU A 84 -8.71 0.56 -4.49
C LEU A 84 -8.17 1.56 -3.45
N SER A 85 -7.49 1.08 -2.40
CA SER A 85 -6.86 1.95 -1.41
C SER A 85 -5.74 2.81 -2.00
N THR A 86 -5.01 2.27 -2.97
CA THR A 86 -3.95 2.99 -3.70
C THR A 86 -4.55 4.01 -4.65
N ASP A 87 -5.57 3.61 -5.43
CA ASP A 87 -6.29 4.51 -6.33
C ASP A 87 -6.93 5.66 -5.56
N TRP A 88 -7.48 5.39 -4.37
CA TRP A 88 -8.01 6.42 -3.50
C TRP A 88 -6.93 7.45 -3.16
N ARG A 89 -5.76 7.02 -2.67
CA ARG A 89 -4.65 7.91 -2.30
C ARG A 89 -4.10 8.73 -3.47
N ILE A 90 -4.13 8.16 -4.67
CA ILE A 90 -3.61 8.81 -5.88
C ILE A 90 -4.58 9.86 -6.40
N ASN A 91 -5.89 9.72 -6.15
CA ASN A 91 -6.90 10.56 -6.79
C ASN A 91 -7.65 11.48 -5.82
N VAL A 92 -7.65 11.16 -4.52
CA VAL A 92 -8.30 11.97 -3.48
C VAL A 92 -7.24 12.65 -2.63
N LYS A 93 -7.31 13.98 -2.53
CA LYS A 93 -6.40 14.78 -1.73
C LYS A 93 -6.79 14.71 -0.26
N MET A 94 -5.88 14.23 0.59
CA MET A 94 -5.95 14.35 2.06
C MET A 94 -5.96 15.82 2.48
N THR A 95 -7.15 16.34 2.75
CA THR A 95 -7.47 17.67 3.27
C THR A 95 -8.30 17.51 4.53
N ASP A 96 -8.31 18.56 5.34
CA ASP A 96 -9.21 18.80 6.46
C ASP A 96 -10.70 18.92 6.06
N SER A 97 -11.07 18.60 4.82
CA SER A 97 -12.45 18.73 4.36
C SER A 97 -13.38 17.76 5.09
N VAL A 98 -14.52 18.31 5.51
CA VAL A 98 -15.60 17.59 6.19
C VAL A 98 -16.13 16.41 5.34
N THR A 99 -16.01 16.46 4.01
CA THR A 99 -16.42 15.36 3.12
C THR A 99 -15.41 14.21 3.10
N GLU A 100 -14.12 14.52 3.10
CA GLU A 100 -13.09 13.49 3.11
C GLU A 100 -12.97 12.83 4.48
N GLY A 101 -13.03 13.61 5.57
CA GLY A 101 -12.96 13.06 6.94
C GLY A 101 -14.02 11.99 7.21
N LYS A 102 -15.22 12.13 6.64
CA LYS A 102 -16.31 11.16 6.74
C LYS A 102 -16.05 9.91 5.92
N TYR A 103 -15.77 10.10 4.64
CA TYR A 103 -15.55 8.99 3.72
C TYR A 103 -14.22 8.26 3.96
N ALA A 104 -13.29 8.86 4.71
CA ALA A 104 -12.12 8.19 5.24
C ALA A 104 -12.47 6.97 6.12
N LEU A 105 -13.66 6.94 6.74
CA LEU A 105 -14.15 5.75 7.46
C LEU A 105 -14.30 4.54 6.53
N CYS A 106 -14.68 4.74 5.27
CA CYS A 106 -14.73 3.67 4.27
C CYS A 106 -13.34 3.20 3.85
N ARG A 107 -12.35 4.09 3.77
CA ARG A 107 -10.95 3.71 3.57
C ARG A 107 -10.40 2.94 4.77
N LYS A 108 -10.81 3.29 5.99
CA LYS A 108 -10.48 2.54 7.20
C LYS A 108 -11.06 1.13 7.15
N ALA A 109 -12.33 0.98 6.74
CA ALA A 109 -12.99 -0.32 6.54
C ALA A 109 -12.26 -1.21 5.51
N LEU A 110 -11.75 -0.65 4.40
CA LEU A 110 -10.90 -1.40 3.45
C LEU A 110 -9.63 -1.93 4.11
N THR A 111 -9.00 -1.11 4.94
CA THR A 111 -7.74 -1.43 5.61
C THR A 111 -7.95 -2.49 6.69
N SER A 112 -8.98 -2.37 7.52
CA SER A 112 -9.30 -3.36 8.54
C SER A 112 -9.71 -4.70 7.94
N LEU A 113 -10.38 -4.72 6.78
CA LEU A 113 -10.64 -5.96 6.04
C LEU A 113 -9.35 -6.61 5.50
N ASP A 114 -8.41 -5.86 4.91
CA ASP A 114 -7.12 -6.43 4.46
C ASP A 114 -6.32 -7.00 5.64
N VAL A 115 -6.34 -6.32 6.79
CA VAL A 115 -5.68 -6.81 8.02
C VAL A 115 -6.34 -8.09 8.50
N TRP A 116 -7.66 -8.12 8.66
CA TRP A 116 -8.37 -9.33 9.10
C TRP A 116 -8.18 -10.49 8.12
N ALA A 117 -8.24 -10.23 6.81
CA ALA A 117 -7.96 -11.20 5.76
C ALA A 117 -6.54 -11.77 5.87
N ARG A 118 -5.54 -10.94 6.15
CA ARG A 118 -4.16 -11.39 6.40
C ARG A 118 -4.07 -12.28 7.63
N GLU A 119 -4.59 -11.82 8.77
CA GLU A 119 -4.51 -12.59 10.02
C GLU A 119 -5.24 -13.93 9.88
N THR A 120 -6.32 -13.98 9.08
CA THR A 120 -7.07 -15.21 8.77
C THR A 120 -6.22 -16.18 7.95
N LEU A 121 -5.46 -15.69 6.96
CA LEU A 121 -4.50 -16.52 6.21
C LEU A 121 -3.36 -17.05 7.08
N GLU A 122 -2.88 -16.22 8.00
CA GLU A 122 -1.78 -16.56 8.92
C GLU A 122 -2.26 -17.38 10.13
N ASN A 123 -3.58 -17.59 10.27
CA ASN A 123 -4.23 -18.27 11.39
C ASN A 123 -3.77 -17.75 12.77
N ASN A 124 -3.67 -16.42 12.89
CA ASN A 124 -3.16 -15.78 14.10
C ASN A 124 -4.21 -15.78 15.23
N SER A 125 -3.76 -15.74 16.48
CA SER A 125 -4.61 -15.59 17.68
C SER A 125 -5.44 -14.29 17.67
N SER A 126 -5.00 -13.28 16.90
CA SER A 126 -5.65 -11.97 16.80
C SER A 126 -6.86 -11.91 15.87
N VAL A 127 -7.17 -13.00 15.14
CA VAL A 127 -8.23 -13.04 14.11
C VAL A 127 -9.58 -12.54 14.63
N ALA A 128 -10.01 -12.98 15.82
CA ALA A 128 -11.29 -12.58 16.39
C ALA A 128 -11.35 -11.06 16.68
N GLN A 129 -10.25 -10.50 17.21
CA GLN A 129 -10.16 -9.06 17.44
C GLN A 129 -10.19 -8.27 16.12
N LYS A 130 -9.51 -8.76 15.08
CA LYS A 130 -9.50 -8.11 13.77
C LYS A 130 -10.82 -8.19 13.03
N GLN A 131 -11.57 -9.28 13.21
CA GLN A 131 -12.95 -9.37 12.75
C GLN A 131 -13.81 -8.28 13.41
N ALA A 132 -13.79 -8.17 14.73
CA ALA A 132 -14.55 -7.15 15.45
C ALA A 132 -14.15 -5.71 15.06
N ASP A 133 -12.85 -5.48 14.85
CA ASP A 133 -12.35 -4.20 14.36
C ASP A 133 -12.93 -3.85 12.98
N TYR A 134 -12.93 -4.83 12.07
CA TYR A 134 -13.51 -4.68 10.74
C TYR A 134 -15.01 -4.45 10.77
N GLU A 135 -15.77 -5.24 11.54
CA GLU A 135 -17.23 -5.11 11.64
C GLU A 135 -17.65 -3.72 12.11
N ARG A 136 -16.97 -3.19 13.14
CA ARG A 136 -17.13 -1.81 13.61
C ARG A 136 -16.84 -0.80 12.49
N ASP A 137 -15.70 -0.92 11.82
CA ASP A 137 -15.29 0.03 10.78
C ASP A 137 -16.22 -0.05 9.54
N LYS A 138 -16.72 -1.25 9.19
CA LYS A 138 -17.73 -1.46 8.15
C LYS A 138 -19.02 -0.70 8.49
N GLN A 139 -19.48 -0.81 9.74
CA GLN A 139 -20.67 -0.10 10.19
C GLN A 139 -20.48 1.42 10.15
N GLN A 140 -19.32 1.93 10.56
CA GLN A 140 -18.99 3.36 10.45
C GLN A 140 -18.97 3.84 9.00
N CYS A 141 -18.47 3.03 8.06
CA CYS A 141 -18.54 3.34 6.63
C CYS A 141 -19.99 3.38 6.11
N LYS A 142 -20.83 2.42 6.54
CA LYS A 142 -22.25 2.37 6.18
C LYS A 142 -22.94 3.67 6.60
N GLU A 143 -22.76 4.07 7.86
CA GLU A 143 -23.34 5.29 8.40
C GLU A 143 -22.87 6.54 7.65
N ALA A 144 -21.59 6.60 7.26
CA ALA A 144 -21.05 7.70 6.46
C ALA A 144 -21.69 7.79 5.06
N ILE A 145 -22.08 6.66 4.47
CA ILE A 145 -22.74 6.61 3.16
C ILE A 145 -24.24 6.93 3.26
N GLU A 146 -24.92 6.39 4.27
CA GLU A 146 -26.36 6.57 4.46
C GLU A 146 -26.70 7.96 5.00
N ASN A 147 -25.82 8.55 5.80
CA ASN A 147 -26.01 9.85 6.43
C ASN A 147 -24.85 10.81 6.11
N PRO A 148 -24.71 11.26 4.85
CA PRO A 148 -23.59 12.10 4.43
C PRO A 148 -23.52 13.43 5.21
N ASN A 149 -24.64 13.87 5.81
CA ASN A 149 -24.73 15.12 6.56
C ASN A 149 -24.18 15.05 8.00
N LEU A 150 -24.13 13.87 8.65
CA LEU A 150 -23.91 13.76 10.11
C LEU A 150 -22.45 13.69 10.59
N GLY A 151 -21.47 13.63 9.70
CA GLY A 151 -20.14 13.14 10.10
C GLY A 151 -19.12 14.17 10.59
N ASN A 152 -19.42 14.87 11.66
CA ASN A 152 -18.37 15.33 12.58
C ASN A 152 -18.80 14.88 13.97
N THR A 153 -18.35 13.71 14.41
CA THR A 153 -18.31 13.48 15.85
C THR A 153 -17.31 14.49 16.41
N SER A 154 -17.79 15.49 17.16
CA SER A 154 -16.93 16.44 17.85
C SER A 154 -15.85 15.68 18.60
N PRO A 155 -14.59 16.15 18.57
CA PRO A 155 -13.57 15.61 19.47
C PRO A 155 -14.11 15.75 20.90
N LYS A 156 -14.15 14.63 21.62
CA LYS A 156 -14.35 14.66 23.08
C LYS A 156 -13.06 15.10 23.75
#